data_AF-A0A533VY79-F1
#
_entry.id   AF-A0A533VY79-F1
#
_cell.length_a   1.000
_cell.length_b   1.000
_cell.length_c   1.000
_cell.angle_alpha   90.00
_cell.angle_beta   90.00
_cell.angle_gamma   90.00
#
_symmetry.space_group_name_H-M   'P 1'
#
loop_
_entity.id
_entity.type
_entity.pdbx_description
1 polymer ?
#
loop_
_entity_poly.entity_id
_entity_poly.type
_entity_poly.pdbx_seq_one_letter_code
_entity_poly.pdbx_strand_id
1 'polypeptide(L)'
;MTSEAVSLSEIQTQLSKIIDPEIGRPITDMNLVDRLDIRDGFVDVEFHLTAAFCPPMFALKIASDIKSSVLSVKGVREVKVTLRGHYLADAVNKQVNKPPPTVTR
;
A
#
# COMPACT_ATOMS: atom_id res chain seq x y z
N MET A 1 -7.21 -14.98 25.93
CA MET A 1 -6.08 -15.00 24.98
C MET A 1 -6.67 -14.68 23.61
N THR A 2 -6.80 -13.39 23.29
CA THR A 2 -7.40 -12.95 22.04
C THR A 2 -6.34 -13.12 20.96
N SER A 3 -6.61 -14.02 20.01
CA SER A 3 -5.81 -14.24 18.82
C SER A 3 -5.45 -12.88 18.21
N GLU A 4 -4.16 -12.67 17.93
CA GLU A 4 -3.62 -11.45 17.33
C GLU A 4 -4.02 -11.39 15.85
N ALA A 5 -5.33 -11.36 15.60
CA ALA A 5 -5.93 -11.26 14.29
C ALA A 5 -5.79 -9.81 13.84
N VAL A 6 -5.05 -9.60 12.75
CA VAL A 6 -4.89 -8.30 12.12
C VAL A 6 -6.29 -7.72 11.83
N SER A 7 -6.62 -6.61 12.47
CA SER A 7 -7.95 -6.02 12.38
C SER A 7 -8.07 -5.13 11.15
N LEU A 8 -9.05 -5.41 10.30
CA LEU A 8 -9.30 -4.69 9.05
C LEU A 8 -9.52 -3.19 9.31
N SER A 9 -10.27 -2.85 10.35
CA SER A 9 -10.50 -1.46 10.80
C SER A 9 -9.20 -0.74 11.18
N GLU A 10 -8.24 -1.47 11.73
CA GLU A 10 -6.95 -0.93 12.16
C GLU A 10 -6.07 -0.60 10.95
N ILE A 11 -6.06 -1.48 9.95
CA ILE A 11 -5.44 -1.22 8.65
C ILE A 11 -6.08 -0.01 7.98
N GLN A 12 -7.42 0.05 7.90
CA GLN A 12 -8.13 1.19 7.31
C GLN A 12 -7.78 2.50 8.03
N THR A 13 -7.65 2.48 9.36
CA THR A 13 -7.23 3.65 10.14
C THR A 13 -5.80 4.09 9.83
N GLN A 14 -4.89 3.15 9.52
CA GLN A 14 -3.55 3.53 9.06
C GLN A 14 -3.58 4.08 7.63
N LEU A 15 -4.35 3.45 6.73
CA LEU A 15 -4.51 3.91 5.36
C LEU A 15 -5.12 5.32 5.29
N SER A 16 -6.05 5.66 6.19
CA SER A 16 -6.65 7.00 6.24
C SER A 16 -5.68 8.10 6.69
N LYS A 17 -4.51 7.76 7.22
CA LYS A 17 -3.45 8.73 7.52
C LYS A 17 -2.58 9.04 6.31
N ILE A 18 -2.66 8.23 5.26
CA ILE A 18 -1.86 8.40 4.05
C ILE A 18 -2.55 9.44 3.18
N ILE A 19 -1.93 10.62 3.14
CA ILE A 19 -2.40 11.75 2.35
C ILE A 19 -1.77 11.67 0.96
N ASP A 20 -2.62 11.77 -0.06
CA ASP A 20 -2.18 11.92 -1.44
C ASP A 20 -1.45 13.26 -1.59
N PRO A 21 -0.16 13.26 -2.00
CA PRO A 21 0.63 14.49 -2.11
C PRO A 21 0.22 15.40 -3.27
N GLU A 22 -0.56 14.91 -4.25
CA GLU A 22 -1.07 15.74 -5.35
C GLU A 22 -2.40 16.42 -4.98
N ILE A 23 -3.32 15.68 -4.35
CA ILE A 23 -4.67 16.16 -4.05
C ILE A 23 -4.78 16.71 -2.63
N GLY A 24 -3.89 16.31 -1.72
CA GLY A 24 -3.92 16.71 -0.31
C GLY A 24 -5.04 16.06 0.49
N ARG A 25 -5.58 14.92 0.02
CA ARG A 25 -6.66 14.16 0.67
C ARG A 25 -6.24 12.73 0.98
N PRO A 26 -6.82 12.10 2.01
CA PRO A 26 -6.50 10.72 2.32
C PRO A 26 -6.96 9.76 1.21
N ILE A 27 -6.13 8.78 0.88
CA ILE A 27 -6.38 7.81 -0.20
C ILE A 27 -7.68 7.01 0.01
N THR A 28 -8.10 6.84 1.28
CA THR A 28 -9.33 6.15 1.66
C THR A 28 -10.59 6.98 1.36
N ASP A 29 -10.51 8.31 1.50
CA ASP A 29 -11.64 9.22 1.22
C ASP A 29 -11.89 9.34 -0.30
N MET A 30 -10.81 9.22 -1.07
CA MET A 30 -10.87 9.17 -2.52
C MET A 30 -11.29 7.80 -3.08
N ASN A 31 -11.53 6.81 -2.22
CA ASN A 31 -11.90 5.44 -2.60
C ASN A 31 -10.92 4.81 -3.61
N LEU A 32 -9.62 5.09 -3.45
CA LEU A 32 -8.56 4.60 -4.33
C LEU A 32 -8.20 3.13 -4.08
N VAL A 33 -8.56 2.59 -2.91
CA VAL A 33 -8.29 1.20 -2.54
C VAL A 33 -9.40 0.33 -3.11
N ASP A 34 -9.07 -0.45 -4.15
CA ASP A 34 -10.02 -1.37 -4.79
C ASP A 34 -10.19 -2.65 -3.96
N ARG A 35 -9.10 -3.13 -3.35
CA ARG A 35 -9.10 -4.39 -2.62
C ARG A 35 -8.16 -4.36 -1.43
N LEU A 36 -8.62 -4.96 -0.35
CA LEU A 36 -7.82 -5.23 0.84
C LEU A 36 -8.09 -6.67 1.31
N ASP A 37 -7.08 -7.53 1.26
CA ASP A 37 -7.15 -8.94 1.68
C ASP A 37 -6.14 -9.17 2.81
N ILE A 38 -6.57 -9.83 3.89
CA ILE A 38 -5.73 -10.08 5.07
C ILE A 38 -5.76 -11.58 5.35
N ARG A 39 -4.59 -12.21 5.37
CA ARG A 39 -4.41 -13.66 5.51
C ARG A 39 -3.26 -13.97 6.45
N ASP A 40 -3.54 -14.36 7.69
CA ASP A 40 -2.52 -14.84 8.66
C ASP A 40 -1.29 -13.91 8.79
N GLY A 41 -1.51 -12.59 8.73
CA GLY A 41 -0.46 -11.56 8.78
C GLY A 41 0.10 -11.13 7.41
N PHE A 42 -0.34 -11.74 6.32
CA PHE A 42 -0.10 -11.24 4.95
C PHE A 42 -1.22 -10.29 4.57
N VAL A 43 -0.86 -9.08 4.13
CA VAL A 43 -1.84 -8.08 3.67
C VAL A 43 -1.59 -7.80 2.19
N ASP A 44 -2.61 -8.01 1.35
CA ASP A 44 -2.60 -7.65 -0.07
C ASP A 44 -3.49 -6.42 -0.26
N VAL A 45 -2.90 -5.34 -0.74
CA VAL A 45 -3.58 -4.06 -0.98
C VAL A 45 -3.53 -3.76 -2.46
N GLU A 46 -4.69 -3.67 -3.10
CA GLU A 46 -4.82 -3.22 -4.48
C GLU A 46 -5.43 -1.82 -4.51
N PHE A 47 -4.82 -0.93 -5.26
CA PHE A 47 -5.29 0.44 -5.40
C PHE A 47 -5.13 0.96 -6.84
N HIS A 48 -5.94 1.94 -7.22
CA HIS A 48 -5.85 2.63 -8.49
C HIS A 48 -5.61 4.13 -8.28
N LEU A 49 -5.10 4.79 -9.31
CA LEU A 49 -4.95 6.24 -9.34
C LEU A 49 -6.03 6.85 -10.22
N THR A 50 -6.50 8.04 -9.84
CA THR A 50 -7.48 8.82 -10.63
C THR A 50 -6.93 9.24 -11.99
N ALA A 51 -5.61 9.37 -12.10
CA ALA A 51 -4.92 9.73 -13.33
C ALA A 51 -3.90 8.66 -13.76
N ALA A 52 -4.14 8.05 -14.92
CA ALA A 52 -3.24 7.06 -15.53
C ALA A 52 -1.85 7.63 -15.91
N PHE A 53 -1.73 8.96 -15.96
CA PHE A 53 -0.51 9.72 -16.28
C PHE A 53 0.11 10.42 -15.06
N CYS A 54 -0.36 10.14 -13.84
CA CYS A 54 0.23 10.69 -12.63
C CYS A 54 1.74 10.35 -12.59
N PRO A 55 2.63 11.27 -12.19
CA PRO A 55 4.05 10.97 -12.13
C PRO A 55 4.34 9.70 -11.31
N PRO A 56 5.19 8.78 -11.81
CA PRO A 56 5.44 7.50 -11.14
C PRO A 56 6.03 7.66 -9.74
N MET A 57 6.69 8.80 -9.46
CA MET A 57 7.16 9.18 -8.13
C MET A 57 6.03 9.27 -7.10
N PHE A 58 4.86 9.80 -7.46
CA PHE A 58 3.72 9.88 -6.55
C PHE A 58 3.10 8.50 -6.31
N ALA A 59 2.92 7.73 -7.39
CA ALA A 59 2.45 6.35 -7.32
C ALA A 59 3.33 5.49 -6.39
N LEU A 60 4.65 5.59 -6.54
CA LEU A 60 5.63 4.92 -5.67
C LEU A 60 5.54 5.39 -4.23
N LYS A 61 5.42 6.70 -4.02
CA LYS A 61 5.38 7.27 -2.68
C LYS A 61 4.15 6.77 -1.93
N ILE A 62 2.97 6.86 -2.55
CA ILE A 62 1.71 6.34 -1.99
C ILE A 62 1.84 4.84 -1.73
N ALA A 63 2.32 4.06 -2.70
CA ALA A 63 2.49 2.61 -2.52
C ALA A 63 3.43 2.27 -1.36
N SER A 64 4.54 3.01 -1.22
CA SER A 64 5.50 2.82 -0.14
C SER A 64 4.96 3.26 1.22
N ASP A 65 4.19 4.35 1.27
CA ASP A 65 3.52 4.83 2.48
C ASP A 65 2.45 3.83 2.94
N ILE A 66 1.68 3.25 2.00
CA ILE A 66 0.73 2.15 2.26
C ILE A 66 1.48 0.98 2.90
N LYS A 67 2.53 0.51 2.23
CA LYS A 67 3.32 -0.62 2.70
C LYS A 67 3.87 -0.39 4.12
N SER A 68 4.51 0.75 4.38
CA SER A 68 5.06 1.09 5.70
C SER A 68 4.01 1.25 6.79
N SER A 69 2.88 1.87 6.45
CA SER A 69 1.76 2.09 7.40
C SER A 69 1.11 0.77 7.80
N VAL A 70 0.87 -0.12 6.84
CA VAL A 70 0.32 -1.46 7.09
C VAL A 70 1.32 -2.34 7.83
N LEU A 71 2.61 -2.30 7.46
CA LEU A 71 3.68 -3.01 8.18
C LEU A 71 3.82 -2.58 9.64
N SER A 72 3.40 -1.36 9.99
CA SER A 72 3.41 -0.87 11.38
C SER A 72 2.29 -1.45 12.24
N VAL A 73 1.30 -2.14 11.64
CA VAL A 73 0.21 -2.80 12.37
C VAL A 73 0.72 -4.08 13.02
N LYS A 74 0.44 -4.27 14.32
CA LYS A 74 0.83 -5.50 15.02
C LYS A 74 0.12 -6.72 14.41
N GLY A 75 0.89 -7.78 14.19
CA GLY A 75 0.41 -9.01 13.54
C GLY A 75 0.65 -9.06 12.03
N VAL A 76 1.01 -7.94 11.38
CA VAL A 76 1.39 -7.93 9.96
C VAL A 76 2.82 -8.43 9.80
N ARG A 77 3.00 -9.47 8.98
CA ARG A 77 4.28 -10.09 8.63
C ARG A 77 4.79 -9.61 7.28
N GLU A 78 3.89 -9.49 6.32
CA GLU A 78 4.23 -9.11 4.96
C GLU A 78 3.11 -8.29 4.34
N VAL A 79 3.49 -7.30 3.53
CA VAL A 79 2.55 -6.44 2.82
C VAL A 79 2.93 -6.41 1.35
N LYS A 80 1.94 -6.71 0.52
CA LYS A 80 2.02 -6.64 -0.93
C LYS A 80 1.10 -5.53 -1.41
N VAL A 81 1.66 -4.63 -2.21
CA VAL A 81 0.93 -3.48 -2.74
C VAL A 81 0.90 -3.57 -4.26
N THR A 82 -0.29 -3.50 -4.83
CA THR A 82 -0.52 -3.62 -6.28
C THR A 82 -1.25 -2.38 -6.80
N LEU A 83 -0.56 -1.58 -7.58
CA LEU A 83 -1.13 -0.48 -8.34
C LEU A 83 -1.77 -1.01 -9.63
N ARG A 84 -2.99 -0.56 -9.91
CA ARG A 84 -3.73 -0.78 -11.17
C ARG A 84 -4.05 0.55 -11.86
N GLY A 85 -4.29 0.49 -13.17
CA GLY A 85 -4.75 1.65 -13.94
C GLY A 85 -3.69 2.70 -14.28
N HIS A 86 -2.40 2.42 -14.04
CA HIS A 86 -1.30 3.34 -14.33
C HIS A 86 -0.40 2.82 -15.48
N TYR A 87 0.09 3.70 -16.36
CA TYR A 87 0.94 3.29 -17.49
C TYR A 87 2.24 2.59 -17.03
N LEU A 88 2.79 3.01 -15.89
CA LEU A 88 3.97 2.39 -15.26
C LEU A 88 3.62 1.52 -14.05
N ALA A 89 2.39 1.00 -13.95
CA ALA A 89 1.96 0.16 -12.84
C ALA A 89 2.93 -0.99 -12.55
N ASP A 90 3.40 -1.69 -13.58
CA ASP A 90 4.35 -2.81 -13.44
C ASP A 90 5.69 -2.37 -12.83
N ALA A 91 6.23 -1.23 -13.27
CA ALA A 91 7.48 -0.69 -12.74
C ALA A 91 7.34 -0.27 -11.27
N VAL A 92 6.24 0.40 -10.93
CA VAL A 92 5.92 0.82 -9.56
C VAL A 92 5.77 -0.41 -8.65
N ASN A 93 4.99 -1.39 -9.09
CA ASN A 93 4.74 -2.64 -8.37
C ASN A 93 6.03 -3.42 -8.12
N LYS A 94 6.90 -3.51 -9.12
CA LYS A 94 8.22 -4.14 -8.96
C LYS A 94 9.09 -3.40 -7.96
N GLN A 95 9.01 -2.08 -7.89
CA GLN A 95 9.87 -1.29 -7.02
C GLN A 95 9.40 -1.29 -5.57
N VAL A 96 8.08 -1.21 -5.31
CA VAL A 96 7.54 -1.31 -3.95
C VAL A 96 7.62 -2.72 -3.36
N ASN A 97 7.49 -3.76 -4.21
CA ASN A 97 7.58 -5.15 -3.79
C ASN A 97 8.98 -5.76 -3.96
N LYS A 98 9.97 -4.98 -4.42
CA LYS A 98 11.34 -5.49 -4.57
C LYS A 98 11.89 -5.85 -3.18
N PRO A 99 12.43 -7.07 -2.98
CA PRO A 99 13.22 -7.35 -1.80
C PRO A 99 14.44 -6.41 -1.78
N PRO A 100 14.93 -6.00 -0.59
CA PRO A 100 16.10 -5.14 -0.49
C PRO A 100 17.23 -5.74 -1.33
N PRO A 101 18.00 -4.92 -2.08
CA PRO A 101 19.08 -5.43 -2.88
C PRO A 101 20.00 -6.21 -1.95
N THR A 102 20.16 -7.51 -2.22
CA THR A 102 21.18 -8.32 -1.56
C THR A 102 22.51 -7.70 -1.94
N VAL A 103 23.04 -6.83 -1.09
CA VAL A 103 24.40 -6.31 -1.21
C VAL A 103 25.30 -7.51 -0.92
N THR A 104 25.60 -8.29 -1.96
CA THR A 104 26.71 -9.23 -1.92
C THR A 104 27.97 -8.39 -1.89
N ARG A 105 28.57 -8.37 -0.70
CA ARG A 105 29.77 -7.65 -0.30
C ARG A 105 30.98 -8.01 -1.15
#